data_AF-A0A841C1C1-F1
#
_entry.id   AF-A0A841C1C1-F1
#
_cell.length_a   1.000
_cell.length_b   1.000
_cell.length_c   1.000
_cell.angle_alpha   90.00
_cell.angle_beta   90.00
_cell.angle_gamma   90.00
#
_symmetry.space_group_name_H-M   'P 1'
#
loop_
_entity.id
_entity.type
_entity.pdbx_description
1 polymer ?
#
loop_
_entity_poly.entity_id
_entity_poly.type
_entity_poly.pdbx_seq_one_letter_code
_entity_poly.pdbx_strand_id
1 'polypeptide(L)'
;MDHDGFWRLIDESGTHYRQRAIRLKWLELHLAELPPAEIVDFHILLDTCRERVDNQAMWGAAHQICDGIGGDSFWYFQAWLFSLGRTAFEHAAASPDNLADLDAVRRLAGSAPAEWGDEQWPEWEGLNYVARYAFDEATDAPRDGEAIEEQLQARGHASPSDPAEPTEQWWDLDDPAEALRRYPKLAAIFPRNGNYQLLVPEEERYPAVAEPAWHAYNSDGSSWMDPQREVLAVFLDDLRQAGDWLVLNRIGGTAGYAQVELAAGGLFVSLHQADQPTVTGHCDSGRTALAVLTAWAAGATGWPAGVTWQSADQNAQVGPH
;
A
#
# COMPACT_ATOMS: atom_id res chain seq x y z
N MET A 1 12.45 -12.33 15.08
CA MET A 1 11.78 -13.41 14.34
C MET A 1 12.76 -14.23 13.53
N ASP A 2 12.31 -15.39 13.05
CA ASP A 2 13.03 -16.19 12.05
C ASP A 2 12.45 -15.97 10.64
N HIS A 3 13.06 -16.64 9.66
CA HIS A 3 12.69 -16.56 8.25
C HIS A 3 11.26 -17.05 7.97
N ASP A 4 10.74 -18.03 8.73
CA ASP A 4 9.38 -18.52 8.54
C ASP A 4 8.36 -17.53 9.14
N GLY A 5 8.69 -16.87 10.26
CA GLY A 5 7.92 -15.77 10.84
C GLY A 5 7.82 -14.55 9.90
N PHE A 6 8.92 -14.15 9.27
CA PHE A 6 8.95 -13.08 8.26
C PHE A 6 7.99 -13.35 7.10
N TRP A 7 8.13 -14.51 6.45
CA TRP A 7 7.28 -14.85 5.32
C TRP A 7 5.82 -15.02 5.71
N ARG A 8 5.55 -15.54 6.91
CA ARG A 8 4.18 -15.66 7.43
C ARG A 8 3.49 -14.29 7.53
N LEU A 9 4.14 -13.25 8.05
CA LEU A 9 3.56 -11.90 8.10
C LEU A 9 3.28 -11.33 6.70
N ILE A 10 4.21 -11.51 5.76
CA ILE A 10 4.04 -11.09 4.36
C ILE A 10 2.86 -11.82 3.71
N ASP A 11 2.77 -13.15 3.84
CA ASP A 11 1.71 -13.99 3.26
C ASP A 11 0.33 -13.72 3.93
N GLU A 12 0.29 -13.52 5.26
CA GLU A 12 -0.93 -13.15 6.00
C GLU A 12 -1.46 -11.79 5.53
N SER A 13 -0.60 -10.77 5.40
CA SER A 13 -1.01 -9.44 4.92
C SER A 13 -1.72 -9.50 3.56
N GLY A 14 -1.23 -10.33 2.63
CA GLY A 14 -1.80 -10.50 1.29
C GLY A 14 -3.06 -11.37 1.25
N THR A 15 -3.31 -12.15 2.30
CA THR A 15 -4.51 -12.97 2.43
C THR A 15 -5.69 -12.14 2.93
N HIS A 16 -5.45 -11.23 3.87
CA HIS A 16 -6.51 -10.42 4.50
C HIS A 16 -6.90 -9.19 3.67
N TYR A 17 -5.97 -8.59 2.92
CA TYR A 17 -6.21 -7.31 2.24
C TYR A 17 -5.63 -7.29 0.83
N ARG A 18 -6.37 -6.69 -0.13
CA ARG A 18 -5.93 -6.58 -1.53
C ARG A 18 -5.36 -5.20 -1.90
N GLN A 19 -5.60 -4.18 -1.10
CA GLN A 19 -5.10 -2.81 -1.32
C GLN A 19 -3.77 -2.61 -0.60
N ARG A 20 -2.75 -2.11 -1.30
CA ARG A 20 -1.37 -1.98 -0.75
C ARG A 20 -1.34 -1.09 0.50
N ALA A 21 -2.09 0.00 0.52
CA ALA A 21 -2.16 0.90 1.68
C ALA A 21 -2.65 0.19 2.96
N ILE A 22 -3.69 -0.65 2.85
CA ILE A 22 -4.24 -1.37 4.01
C ILE A 22 -3.31 -2.50 4.44
N ARG A 23 -2.73 -3.24 3.48
CA ARG A 23 -1.70 -4.24 3.79
C ARG A 23 -0.50 -3.63 4.52
N LEU A 24 -0.08 -2.42 4.10
CA LEU A 24 1.05 -1.71 4.67
C LEU A 24 0.79 -1.34 6.13
N LYS A 25 -0.34 -0.69 6.45
CA LYS A 25 -0.65 -0.33 7.82
C LYS A 25 -0.95 -1.55 8.70
N TRP A 26 -1.51 -2.63 8.15
CA TRP A 26 -1.63 -3.90 8.89
C TRP A 26 -0.27 -4.47 9.27
N LEU A 27 0.69 -4.50 8.33
CA LEU A 27 2.07 -4.95 8.59
C LEU A 27 2.74 -4.05 9.64
N GLU A 28 2.60 -2.73 9.53
CA GLU A 28 3.13 -1.76 10.49
C GLU A 28 2.63 -2.05 11.91
N LEU A 29 1.30 -2.15 12.09
CA LEU A 29 0.67 -2.43 13.38
C LEU A 29 1.09 -3.81 13.95
N HIS A 30 1.08 -4.86 13.13
CA HIS A 30 1.42 -6.21 13.58
C HIS A 30 2.92 -6.38 13.85
N LEU A 31 3.78 -5.57 13.24
CA LEU A 31 5.20 -5.48 13.60
C LEU A 31 5.39 -4.69 14.89
N ALA A 32 4.66 -3.59 15.11
CA ALA A 32 4.78 -2.76 16.31
C ALA A 32 4.37 -3.50 17.61
N GLU A 33 3.50 -4.51 17.52
CA GLU A 33 3.17 -5.41 18.64
C GLU A 33 4.30 -6.41 19.01
N LEU A 34 5.32 -6.57 18.17
CA LEU A 34 6.44 -7.50 18.42
C LEU A 34 7.53 -6.86 19.30
N PRO A 35 8.38 -7.67 19.96
CA PRO A 35 9.57 -7.14 20.61
C PRO A 35 10.44 -6.39 19.58
N PRO A 36 11.02 -5.21 19.89
CA PRO A 36 11.79 -4.41 18.92
C PRO A 36 12.95 -5.19 18.25
N ALA A 37 13.55 -6.14 18.97
CA ALA A 37 14.56 -7.03 18.43
C ALA A 37 14.05 -7.91 17.26
N GLU A 38 12.76 -8.24 17.22
CA GLU A 38 12.14 -9.01 16.14
C GLU A 38 11.77 -8.15 14.94
N ILE A 39 11.47 -6.86 15.14
CA ILE A 39 11.27 -5.88 14.06
C ILE A 39 12.61 -5.65 13.33
N VAL A 40 13.71 -5.57 14.08
CA VAL A 40 15.08 -5.54 13.52
C VAL A 40 15.39 -6.83 12.73
N ASP A 41 14.97 -8.00 13.21
CA ASP A 41 15.12 -9.26 12.44
C ASP A 41 14.31 -9.21 11.13
N PHE A 42 13.08 -8.66 11.14
CA PHE A 42 12.26 -8.49 9.94
C PHE A 42 12.95 -7.61 8.90
N HIS A 43 13.52 -6.47 9.34
CA HIS A 43 14.28 -5.57 8.46
C HIS A 43 15.48 -6.29 7.82
N ILE A 44 16.30 -6.97 8.63
CA ILE A 44 17.46 -7.73 8.15
C ILE A 44 17.05 -8.82 7.16
N LEU A 45 15.92 -9.50 7.39
CA LEU A 45 15.39 -10.53 6.49
C LEU A 45 14.87 -9.95 5.18
N LEU A 46 14.25 -8.76 5.19
CA LEU A 46 13.84 -8.02 4.00
C LEU A 46 15.05 -7.68 3.12
N ASP A 47 16.10 -7.12 3.72
CA ASP A 47 17.35 -6.78 3.05
C ASP A 47 18.08 -8.02 2.51
N THR A 48 18.16 -9.10 3.31
CA THR A 48 18.75 -10.38 2.87
C THR A 48 17.96 -11.00 1.71
N CYS A 49 16.64 -10.81 1.66
CA CYS A 49 15.85 -11.20 0.50
C CYS A 49 16.13 -10.31 -0.71
N ARG A 50 16.34 -9.00 -0.51
CA ARG A 50 16.68 -8.06 -1.58
C ARG A 50 17.98 -8.40 -2.28
N GLU A 51 19.06 -8.70 -1.55
CA GLU A 51 20.36 -9.06 -2.14
C GLU A 51 20.27 -10.20 -3.18
N ARG A 52 19.31 -11.13 -3.00
CA ARG A 52 19.07 -12.25 -3.92
C ARG A 52 18.46 -11.83 -5.26
N VAL A 53 17.79 -10.68 -5.29
CA VAL A 53 17.08 -10.13 -6.46
C VAL A 53 17.63 -8.76 -6.90
N ASP A 54 18.65 -8.24 -6.23
CA ASP A 54 19.37 -7.03 -6.62
C ASP A 54 20.53 -7.37 -7.57
N ASN A 55 20.16 -7.65 -8.82
CA ASN A 55 21.12 -8.02 -9.86
C ASN A 55 20.60 -7.70 -11.27
N GLN A 56 21.53 -7.61 -12.22
CA GLN A 56 21.29 -7.26 -13.62
C GLN A 56 20.24 -8.13 -14.32
N ALA A 57 20.08 -9.40 -13.90
CA ALA A 57 19.12 -10.31 -14.50
C ALA A 57 17.69 -10.02 -14.00
N MET A 58 17.51 -9.68 -12.73
CA MET A 58 16.23 -9.21 -12.22
C MET A 58 15.90 -7.81 -12.76
N TRP A 59 16.88 -6.89 -12.82
CA TRP A 59 16.68 -5.58 -13.45
C TRP A 59 16.19 -5.71 -14.88
N GLY A 60 16.86 -6.51 -15.71
CA GLY A 60 16.45 -6.72 -17.10
C GLY A 60 15.05 -7.32 -17.24
N ALA A 61 14.63 -8.18 -16.31
CA ALA A 61 13.28 -8.73 -16.29
C ALA A 61 12.22 -7.70 -15.84
N ALA A 62 12.51 -6.88 -14.82
CA ALA A 62 11.66 -5.78 -14.38
C ALA A 62 11.50 -4.73 -15.49
N HIS A 63 12.61 -4.33 -16.11
CA HIS A 63 12.66 -3.46 -17.28
C HIS A 63 11.82 -4.01 -18.44
N GLN A 64 11.90 -5.33 -18.71
CA GLN A 64 11.06 -6.00 -19.72
C GLN A 64 9.56 -5.98 -19.38
N ILE A 65 9.17 -6.05 -18.11
CA ILE A 65 7.76 -5.92 -17.72
C ILE A 65 7.29 -4.48 -17.88
N CYS A 66 8.00 -3.53 -17.27
CA CYS A 66 7.60 -2.13 -17.14
C CYS A 66 7.88 -1.25 -18.38
N ASP A 67 8.47 -1.81 -19.44
CA ASP A 67 8.95 -1.10 -20.65
C ASP A 67 9.97 0.01 -20.36
N GLY A 68 10.75 -0.16 -19.30
CA GLY A 68 11.57 0.89 -18.71
C GLY A 68 11.54 0.81 -17.20
N ILE A 69 12.69 0.99 -16.54
CA ILE A 69 12.78 1.08 -15.08
C ILE A 69 14.08 1.81 -14.67
N GLY A 70 13.99 2.71 -13.70
CA GLY A 70 15.14 3.39 -13.06
C GLY A 70 15.42 2.83 -11.67
N GLY A 71 16.43 3.38 -10.97
CA GLY A 71 16.85 2.92 -9.63
C GLY A 71 15.70 2.78 -8.63
N ASP A 72 15.01 3.88 -8.34
CA ASP A 72 13.92 3.92 -7.36
C ASP A 72 12.78 2.94 -7.72
N SER A 73 12.30 2.97 -8.97
CA SER A 73 11.27 2.03 -9.45
C SER A 73 11.72 0.57 -9.36
N PHE A 74 13.00 0.26 -9.59
CA PHE A 74 13.50 -1.11 -9.44
C PHE A 74 13.56 -1.53 -7.95
N TRP A 75 13.95 -0.62 -7.06
CA TRP A 75 13.89 -0.82 -5.62
C TRP A 75 12.45 -1.08 -5.14
N TYR A 76 11.48 -0.39 -5.72
CA TYR A 76 10.05 -0.56 -5.42
C TYR A 76 9.46 -1.81 -6.08
N PHE A 77 10.00 -2.24 -7.23
CA PHE A 77 9.64 -3.51 -7.88
C PHE A 77 10.09 -4.72 -7.06
N GLN A 78 11.30 -4.69 -6.49
CA GLN A 78 11.77 -5.70 -5.54
C GLN A 78 10.82 -5.80 -4.33
N ALA A 79 10.40 -4.65 -3.79
CA ALA A 79 9.46 -4.56 -2.69
C ALA A 79 8.09 -5.19 -3.04
N TRP A 80 7.55 -4.84 -4.20
CA TRP A 80 6.34 -5.46 -4.74
C TRP A 80 6.50 -6.98 -4.89
N LEU A 81 7.65 -7.47 -5.37
CA LEU A 81 7.91 -8.90 -5.54
C LEU A 81 7.91 -9.66 -4.20
N PHE A 82 8.49 -9.11 -3.12
CA PHE A 82 8.37 -9.71 -1.78
C PHE A 82 6.89 -9.81 -1.37
N SER A 83 6.11 -8.78 -1.66
CA SER A 83 4.69 -8.70 -1.28
C SER A 83 3.79 -9.74 -1.96
N LEU A 84 4.26 -10.41 -3.02
CA LEU A 84 3.60 -11.55 -3.67
C LEU A 84 3.74 -12.85 -2.88
N GLY A 85 4.51 -12.85 -1.80
CA GLY A 85 4.67 -13.96 -0.88
C GLY A 85 5.81 -14.90 -1.23
N ARG A 86 6.16 -15.77 -0.27
CA ARG A 86 7.40 -16.58 -0.32
C ARG A 86 7.53 -17.40 -1.59
N THR A 87 6.44 -18.06 -2.01
CA THR A 87 6.45 -18.96 -3.17
C THR A 87 6.71 -18.21 -4.47
N ALA A 88 6.12 -17.01 -4.63
CA ALA A 88 6.33 -16.18 -5.81
C ALA A 88 7.75 -15.60 -5.86
N PHE A 89 8.23 -15.10 -4.71
CA PHE A 89 9.59 -14.59 -4.56
C PHE A 89 10.65 -15.66 -4.87
N GLU A 90 10.57 -16.84 -4.24
CA GLU A 90 11.53 -17.93 -4.46
C GLU A 90 11.55 -18.40 -5.93
N HIS A 91 10.38 -18.46 -6.58
CA HIS A 91 10.26 -18.84 -8.00
C HIS A 91 10.94 -17.82 -8.94
N ALA A 92 10.75 -16.52 -8.67
CA ALA A 92 11.37 -15.43 -9.44
C ALA A 92 12.87 -15.26 -9.14
N ALA A 93 13.29 -15.41 -7.89
CA ALA A 93 14.70 -15.35 -7.48
C ALA A 93 15.53 -16.50 -8.07
N ALA A 94 14.93 -17.68 -8.28
CA ALA A 94 15.58 -18.80 -8.95
C ALA A 94 15.82 -18.56 -10.46
N SER A 95 14.97 -17.77 -11.12
CA SER A 95 15.17 -17.30 -12.50
C SER A 95 14.22 -16.13 -12.81
N PRO A 96 14.71 -14.93 -13.15
CA PRO A 96 13.84 -13.77 -13.38
C PRO A 96 12.78 -13.97 -14.49
N ASP A 97 13.05 -14.82 -15.50
CA ASP A 97 12.05 -15.15 -16.54
C ASP A 97 10.81 -15.89 -15.97
N ASN A 98 10.92 -16.49 -14.79
CA ASN A 98 9.79 -17.10 -14.07
C ASN A 98 8.76 -16.07 -13.59
N LEU A 99 9.07 -14.77 -13.59
CA LEU A 99 8.07 -13.73 -13.35
C LEU A 99 6.88 -13.86 -14.32
N ALA A 100 7.11 -14.33 -15.56
CA ALA A 100 6.06 -14.61 -16.54
C ALA A 100 5.05 -15.68 -16.11
N ASP A 101 5.39 -16.51 -15.11
CA ASP A 101 4.48 -17.52 -14.56
C ASP A 101 3.56 -16.97 -13.47
N LEU A 102 3.87 -15.81 -12.88
CA LEU A 102 3.10 -15.24 -11.78
C LEU A 102 1.81 -14.58 -12.27
N ASP A 103 0.67 -14.88 -11.61
CA ASP A 103 -0.63 -14.29 -11.94
C ASP A 103 -0.63 -12.75 -11.84
N ALA A 104 0.21 -12.16 -10.98
CA ALA A 104 0.36 -10.72 -10.86
C ALA A 104 0.93 -10.09 -12.15
N VAL A 105 1.97 -10.70 -12.72
CA VAL A 105 2.59 -10.29 -13.99
C VAL A 105 1.67 -10.59 -15.18
N ARG A 106 1.05 -11.77 -15.20
CA ARG A 106 0.13 -12.19 -16.27
C ARG A 106 -1.09 -11.27 -16.43
N ARG A 107 -1.49 -10.54 -15.38
CA ARG A 107 -2.57 -9.54 -15.43
C ARG A 107 -2.17 -8.21 -16.10
N LEU A 108 -0.87 -7.92 -16.21
CA LEU A 108 -0.35 -6.72 -16.87
C LEU A 108 -0.16 -6.92 -18.38
N ALA A 109 0.06 -8.16 -18.79
CA ALA A 109 0.28 -8.52 -20.19
C ALA A 109 -0.94 -8.21 -21.07
N GLY A 110 -0.70 -7.59 -22.22
CA GLY A 110 -1.74 -7.18 -23.17
C GLY A 110 -2.23 -5.73 -23.02
N SER A 111 -1.72 -5.00 -22.03
CA SER A 111 -1.92 -3.55 -21.85
C SER A 111 -0.58 -2.83 -21.73
N ALA A 112 -0.51 -1.57 -22.16
CA ALA A 112 0.66 -0.72 -21.96
C ALA A 112 0.77 -0.28 -20.48
N PRO A 113 1.97 0.06 -19.97
CA PRO A 113 2.13 0.53 -18.59
C PRO A 113 1.19 1.67 -18.21
N ALA A 114 1.01 2.64 -19.11
CA ALA A 114 0.11 3.80 -18.91
C ALA A 114 -1.39 3.45 -18.76
N GLU A 115 -1.79 2.19 -18.95
CA GLU A 115 -3.17 1.71 -18.75
C GLU A 115 -3.34 0.94 -17.41
N TRP A 116 -2.26 0.62 -16.70
CA TRP A 116 -2.33 -0.11 -15.43
C TRP A 116 -2.80 0.82 -14.31
N GLY A 117 -3.76 0.36 -13.51
CA GLY A 117 -4.17 1.07 -12.30
C GLY A 117 -3.17 0.88 -11.15
N ASP A 118 -3.22 1.77 -10.15
CA ASP A 118 -2.26 1.81 -9.04
C ASP A 118 -2.00 0.44 -8.40
N GLU A 119 -3.04 -0.31 -8.04
CA GLU A 119 -2.93 -1.63 -7.39
C GLU A 119 -2.51 -2.77 -8.35
N GLN A 120 -2.38 -2.49 -9.64
CA GLN A 120 -1.76 -3.38 -10.63
C GLN A 120 -0.28 -3.04 -10.83
N TRP A 121 0.10 -1.76 -10.70
CA TRP A 121 1.45 -1.28 -10.94
C TRP A 121 2.47 -2.07 -10.10
N PRO A 122 3.53 -2.63 -10.70
CA PRO A 122 4.41 -3.61 -10.05
C PRO A 122 5.48 -2.96 -9.16
N GLU A 123 5.08 -2.00 -8.32
CA GLU A 123 5.95 -1.29 -7.38
C GLU A 123 5.27 -1.17 -6.00
N TRP A 124 6.07 -1.08 -4.93
CA TRP A 124 5.55 -0.80 -3.59
C TRP A 124 6.62 -0.17 -2.68
N GLU A 125 6.83 1.13 -2.82
CA GLU A 125 7.75 1.93 -1.99
C GLU A 125 7.57 1.69 -0.48
N GLY A 126 6.34 1.83 0.05
CA GLY A 126 6.08 1.80 1.49
C GLY A 126 6.54 0.53 2.22
N LEU A 127 6.59 -0.63 1.54
CA LEU A 127 7.07 -1.87 2.16
C LEU A 127 8.55 -1.80 2.56
N ASN A 128 9.34 -0.93 1.92
CA ASN A 128 10.74 -0.68 2.26
C ASN A 128 10.92 -0.02 3.63
N TYR A 129 9.90 0.73 4.09
CA TYR A 129 9.96 1.55 5.30
C TYR A 129 9.11 1.00 6.45
N VAL A 130 8.28 -0.03 6.20
CA VAL A 130 7.33 -0.57 7.19
C VAL A 130 7.99 -1.02 8.49
N ALA A 131 9.18 -1.62 8.40
CA ALA A 131 9.93 -2.08 9.58
C ALA A 131 10.50 -0.92 10.40
N ARG A 132 10.87 0.19 9.73
CA ARG A 132 11.36 1.41 10.38
C ARG A 132 10.24 2.07 11.18
N TYR A 133 9.11 2.36 10.54
CA TYR A 133 7.97 3.00 11.21
C TYR A 133 7.34 2.12 12.31
N ALA A 134 7.32 0.80 12.14
CA ALA A 134 6.89 -0.11 13.19
C ALA A 134 7.86 -0.14 14.39
N PHE A 135 9.16 0.04 14.16
CA PHE A 135 10.16 0.14 15.23
C PHE A 135 10.04 1.47 15.98
N ASP A 136 9.82 2.58 15.28
CA ASP A 136 9.59 3.89 15.89
C ASP A 136 8.40 3.82 16.87
N GLU A 137 7.26 3.29 16.39
CA GLU A 137 6.04 3.06 17.18
C GLU A 137 6.30 2.14 18.40
N ALA A 138 6.94 0.98 18.18
CA ALA A 138 7.25 0.02 19.24
C ALA A 138 8.24 0.54 20.31
N THR A 139 8.89 1.69 20.07
CA THR A 139 9.89 2.28 20.96
C THR A 139 9.55 3.68 21.45
N ASP A 140 8.36 4.23 21.13
CA ASP A 140 7.93 5.60 21.45
C ASP A 140 8.94 6.66 20.91
N ALA A 141 9.48 6.39 19.71
CA ALA A 141 10.43 7.24 19.01
C ALA A 141 9.74 8.13 17.96
N PRO A 142 10.41 9.22 17.50
CA PRO A 142 9.91 10.00 16.37
C PRO A 142 9.71 9.13 15.12
N ARG A 143 8.60 9.34 14.40
CA ARG A 143 8.24 8.63 13.16
C ARG A 143 9.04 9.17 11.97
N ASP A 144 10.35 9.02 12.01
CA ASP A 144 11.31 9.37 10.94
C ASP A 144 12.08 8.15 10.40
N GLY A 145 11.96 7.00 11.05
CA GLY A 145 12.61 5.75 10.68
C GLY A 145 14.10 5.67 11.03
N GLU A 146 14.67 6.64 11.74
CA GLU A 146 16.09 6.64 12.10
C GLU A 146 16.39 5.76 13.34
N ALA A 147 15.41 5.52 14.22
CA ALA A 147 15.62 4.86 15.51
C ALA A 147 16.11 3.40 15.39
N ILE A 148 15.73 2.70 14.31
CA ILE A 148 16.15 1.31 14.06
C ILE A 148 17.63 1.20 13.64
N GLU A 149 18.22 2.26 13.09
CA GLU A 149 19.56 2.23 12.48
C GLU A 149 20.66 1.96 13.52
N GLU A 150 20.51 2.44 14.77
CA GLU A 150 21.43 2.08 15.86
C GLU A 150 21.41 0.57 16.14
N GLN A 151 20.24 -0.08 16.06
CA GLN A 151 20.10 -1.51 16.30
C GLN A 151 20.62 -2.35 15.14
N LEU A 152 20.46 -1.89 13.90
CA LEU A 152 21.05 -2.51 12.71
C LEU A 152 22.59 -2.43 12.79
N GLN A 153 23.14 -1.24 13.08
CA GLN A 153 24.57 -1.03 13.27
C GLN A 153 25.15 -1.85 14.44
N ALA A 154 24.44 -1.93 15.57
CA ALA A 154 24.85 -2.74 16.72
C ALA A 154 24.95 -4.25 16.41
N ARG A 155 24.21 -4.72 15.39
CA ARG A 155 24.29 -6.10 14.86
C ARG A 155 25.29 -6.26 13.73
N GLY A 156 25.94 -5.18 13.30
CA GLY A 156 26.84 -5.18 12.15
C GLY A 156 26.12 -5.32 10.80
N HIS A 157 24.80 -5.09 10.76
CA HIS A 157 24.04 -5.02 9.51
C HIS A 157 24.24 -3.66 8.87
N ALA A 158 24.43 -3.65 7.56
CA ALA A 158 24.45 -2.44 6.75
C ALA A 158 23.34 -2.59 5.70
N SER A 159 22.26 -1.82 5.85
CA SER A 159 21.17 -1.82 4.89
C SER A 159 21.70 -1.48 3.48
N PRO A 160 21.29 -2.20 2.43
CA PRO A 160 21.70 -1.88 1.07
C PRO A 160 21.26 -0.46 0.69
N SER A 161 22.12 0.24 -0.04
CA SER A 161 21.79 1.51 -0.70
C SER A 161 21.15 1.27 -2.07
N ASP A 162 20.81 2.35 -2.77
CA ASP A 162 20.25 2.37 -4.12
C ASP A 162 20.84 1.29 -5.05
N PRO A 163 19.99 0.60 -5.83
CA PRO A 163 20.42 -0.54 -6.64
C PRO A 163 21.33 -0.08 -7.78
N ALA A 164 22.31 -0.91 -8.14
CA ALA A 164 23.30 -0.54 -9.15
C ALA A 164 22.66 -0.38 -10.54
N GLU A 165 22.58 0.86 -11.02
CA GLU A 165 21.95 1.19 -12.30
C GLU A 165 22.64 0.54 -13.53
N PRO A 166 21.90 0.37 -14.65
CA PRO A 166 22.44 -0.05 -15.93
C PRO A 166 23.62 0.81 -16.38
N THR A 167 24.63 0.14 -16.94
CA THR A 167 25.80 0.82 -17.52
C THR A 167 26.00 0.36 -18.97
N GLU A 168 26.79 1.10 -19.75
CA GLU A 168 27.14 0.75 -21.15
C GLU A 168 27.79 -0.65 -21.32
N GLN A 169 28.20 -1.30 -20.21
CA GLN A 169 28.76 -2.66 -20.22
C GLN A 169 27.68 -3.76 -20.13
N TRP A 170 26.43 -3.40 -19.86
CA TRP A 170 25.32 -4.34 -19.87
C TRP A 170 24.93 -4.64 -21.33
N TRP A 171 24.09 -5.66 -21.52
CA TRP A 171 23.47 -5.90 -22.81
C TRP A 171 22.38 -4.82 -23.05
N ASP A 172 22.10 -4.53 -24.32
CA ASP A 172 21.08 -3.54 -24.70
C ASP A 172 19.70 -4.01 -24.22
N LEU A 173 19.17 -3.36 -23.18
CA LEU A 173 17.95 -3.76 -22.51
C LEU A 173 16.69 -3.63 -23.40
N ASP A 174 16.79 -2.85 -24.48
CA ASP A 174 15.74 -2.62 -25.46
C ASP A 174 15.92 -3.46 -26.75
N ASP A 175 17.02 -4.22 -26.90
CA ASP A 175 17.21 -5.16 -28.03
C ASP A 175 16.25 -6.36 -27.89
N PRO A 176 15.26 -6.53 -28.78
CA PRO A 176 14.29 -7.62 -28.70
C PRO A 176 14.93 -9.00 -28.86
N ALA A 177 16.09 -9.10 -29.52
CA ALA A 177 16.80 -10.36 -29.71
C ALA A 177 17.52 -10.81 -28.43
N GLU A 178 18.19 -9.90 -27.74
CA GLU A 178 18.78 -10.20 -26.42
C GLU A 178 17.70 -10.44 -25.37
N ALA A 179 16.62 -9.65 -25.36
CA ALA A 179 15.47 -9.85 -24.49
C ALA A 179 14.84 -11.26 -24.68
N LEU A 180 14.54 -11.66 -25.91
CA LEU A 180 14.02 -13.00 -26.22
C LEU A 180 15.00 -14.11 -25.85
N ARG A 181 16.31 -13.88 -25.96
CA ARG A 181 17.35 -14.86 -25.60
C ARG A 181 17.50 -15.04 -24.09
N ARG A 182 17.19 -14.01 -23.29
CA ARG A 182 17.39 -13.99 -21.83
C ARG A 182 16.12 -14.29 -21.05
N TYR A 183 15.00 -13.74 -21.51
CA TYR A 183 13.69 -13.89 -20.89
C TYR A 183 12.65 -14.38 -21.91
N PRO A 184 12.80 -15.60 -22.45
CA PRO A 184 11.92 -16.11 -23.50
C PRO A 184 10.44 -16.21 -23.10
N LYS A 185 10.10 -16.37 -21.81
CA LYS A 185 8.71 -16.31 -21.35
C LYS A 185 8.21 -14.87 -21.25
N LEU A 186 8.98 -13.96 -20.63
CA LEU A 186 8.58 -12.56 -20.47
C LEU A 186 8.46 -11.85 -21.83
N ALA A 187 9.43 -12.01 -22.72
CA ALA A 187 9.40 -11.41 -24.06
C ALA A 187 8.24 -11.91 -24.93
N ALA A 188 7.67 -13.09 -24.61
CA ALA A 188 6.47 -13.61 -25.30
C ALA A 188 5.16 -12.95 -24.83
N ILE A 189 5.14 -12.35 -23.63
CA ILE A 189 3.95 -11.68 -23.07
C ILE A 189 4.11 -10.14 -22.97
N PHE A 190 5.35 -9.63 -22.99
CA PHE A 190 5.74 -8.23 -23.14
C PHE A 190 6.72 -8.09 -24.32
N PRO A 191 6.24 -8.08 -25.57
CA PRO A 191 7.13 -8.00 -26.73
C PRO A 191 7.70 -6.59 -26.92
N ARG A 192 9.03 -6.46 -26.99
CA ARG A 192 9.71 -5.22 -27.41
C ARG A 192 9.54 -4.97 -28.90
N ASN A 193 8.38 -4.45 -29.28
CA ASN A 193 8.13 -3.99 -30.63
C ASN A 193 8.67 -2.56 -30.76
N GLY A 194 9.79 -2.38 -31.48
CA GLY A 194 10.51 -1.09 -31.61
C GLY A 194 9.78 0.00 -32.41
N ASN A 195 8.54 0.32 -32.03
CA ASN A 195 7.69 1.38 -32.57
C ASN A 195 6.64 1.81 -31.52
N TYR A 196 7.05 2.58 -30.51
CA TYR A 196 6.10 3.34 -29.67
C TYR A 196 5.58 4.59 -30.39
N GLN A 197 5.06 4.42 -31.61
CA GLN A 197 4.18 5.43 -32.21
C GLN A 197 2.77 5.26 -31.66
N LEU A 198 2.54 5.92 -30.53
CA LEU A 198 1.27 6.54 -30.09
C LEU A 198 0.02 6.07 -30.85
N LEU A 199 -0.70 5.11 -30.28
CA LEU A 199 -2.10 4.80 -30.63
C LEU A 199 -3.07 5.24 -29.52
N VAL A 200 -2.80 6.38 -28.89
CA VAL A 200 -3.81 7.15 -28.16
C VAL A 200 -3.66 8.62 -28.57
N PRO A 201 -4.63 9.21 -29.28
CA PRO A 201 -4.68 10.65 -29.51
C PRO A 201 -4.74 11.40 -28.17
N GLU A 202 -4.17 12.60 -28.10
CA GLU A 202 -4.15 13.42 -26.88
C GLU A 202 -5.56 13.77 -26.35
N GLU A 203 -6.58 13.64 -27.20
CA GLU A 203 -8.01 13.85 -26.93
C GLU A 203 -8.71 12.64 -26.27
N GLU A 204 -8.09 11.45 -26.25
CA GLU A 204 -8.61 10.24 -25.57
C GLU A 204 -7.93 10.00 -24.19
N ARG A 205 -7.20 11.00 -23.67
CA ARG A 205 -6.56 10.93 -22.36
C ARG A 205 -7.60 10.98 -21.24
N TYR A 206 -7.89 9.80 -20.69
CA TYR A 206 -8.82 9.52 -19.59
C TYR A 206 -10.30 9.84 -19.90
N PRO A 207 -11.23 8.85 -19.85
CA PRO A 207 -12.60 9.20 -19.49
C PRO A 207 -12.55 9.85 -18.10
N ALA A 208 -13.38 10.87 -17.87
CA ALA A 208 -13.47 11.51 -16.56
C ALA A 208 -13.76 10.45 -15.49
N VAL A 209 -12.74 10.11 -14.69
CA VAL A 209 -12.90 9.23 -13.54
C VAL A 209 -13.88 9.95 -12.63
N ALA A 210 -15.03 9.32 -12.36
CA ALA A 210 -15.99 9.87 -11.42
C ALA A 210 -15.27 10.12 -10.09
N GLU A 211 -15.46 11.30 -9.48
CA GLU A 211 -14.81 11.64 -8.21
C GLU A 211 -14.97 10.46 -7.23
N PRO A 212 -13.87 9.90 -6.71
CA PRO A 212 -13.93 8.68 -5.91
C PRO A 212 -14.86 8.87 -4.72
N ALA A 213 -15.71 7.88 -4.47
CA ALA A 213 -16.78 8.03 -3.51
C ALA A 213 -16.24 8.18 -2.08
N TRP A 214 -15.04 7.67 -1.83
CA TRP A 214 -14.35 7.71 -0.55
C TRP A 214 -12.91 8.19 -0.67
N HIS A 215 -12.52 9.06 0.27
CA HIS A 215 -11.14 9.40 0.62
C HIS A 215 -10.88 8.95 2.05
N ALA A 216 -9.72 8.39 2.34
CA ALA A 216 -9.25 8.16 3.70
C ALA A 216 -7.93 8.91 3.94
N TYR A 217 -7.71 9.36 5.17
CA TYR A 217 -6.52 10.08 5.63
C TYR A 217 -6.10 9.56 7.01
N ASN A 218 -4.79 9.48 7.25
CA ASN A 218 -4.19 8.89 8.46
C ASN A 218 -3.27 9.85 9.22
N SER A 219 -3.00 9.53 10.49
CA SER A 219 -1.66 9.51 11.10
C SER A 219 -0.68 10.60 10.63
N ASP A 220 0.04 10.24 9.57
CA ASP A 220 1.21 10.90 8.97
C ASP A 220 0.87 11.80 7.76
N GLY A 221 -0.41 11.99 7.43
CA GLY A 221 -0.85 12.69 6.22
C GLY A 221 -0.94 11.80 4.98
N SER A 222 -0.68 10.49 5.10
CA SER A 222 -0.98 9.54 4.02
C SER A 222 -2.49 9.51 3.74
N SER A 223 -2.85 9.31 2.46
CA SER A 223 -4.25 9.26 2.02
C SER A 223 -4.47 8.26 0.90
N TRP A 224 -5.70 7.72 0.79
CA TRP A 224 -6.06 6.74 -0.22
C TRP A 224 -7.52 6.82 -0.66
N MET A 225 -7.78 6.25 -1.84
CA MET A 225 -9.03 6.38 -2.59
C MET A 225 -9.82 5.08 -2.59
N ASP A 226 -11.15 5.17 -2.46
CA ASP A 226 -12.09 4.03 -2.49
C ASP A 226 -11.62 2.73 -1.76
N PRO A 227 -11.32 2.80 -0.45
CA PRO A 227 -10.94 1.62 0.31
C PRO A 227 -12.01 0.51 0.36
N GLN A 228 -11.58 -0.76 0.42
CA GLN A 228 -12.47 -1.92 0.39
C GLN A 228 -13.41 -1.96 1.61
N ARG A 229 -14.72 -1.95 1.36
CA ARG A 229 -15.77 -1.72 2.37
C ARG A 229 -15.85 -2.82 3.42
N GLU A 230 -15.60 -4.06 3.01
CA GLU A 230 -15.61 -5.26 3.85
C GLU A 230 -14.42 -5.27 4.81
N VAL A 231 -13.32 -4.63 4.40
CA VAL A 231 -12.04 -4.57 5.09
C VAL A 231 -11.97 -3.39 6.07
N LEU A 232 -12.51 -2.23 5.69
CA LEU A 232 -12.52 -1.02 6.52
C LEU A 232 -13.12 -1.26 7.92
N ALA A 233 -14.06 -2.20 8.06
CA ALA A 233 -14.67 -2.49 9.36
C ALA A 233 -13.66 -3.12 10.33
N VAL A 234 -12.86 -4.07 9.84
CA VAL A 234 -11.79 -4.74 10.59
C VAL A 234 -10.68 -3.74 10.84
N PHE A 235 -10.26 -3.00 9.81
CA PHE A 235 -9.22 -1.97 9.91
C PHE A 235 -9.55 -0.88 10.93
N LEU A 236 -10.79 -0.40 10.98
CA LEU A 236 -11.26 0.54 12.01
C LEU A 236 -11.26 -0.09 13.42
N ASP A 237 -11.58 -1.38 13.55
CA ASP A 237 -11.55 -2.08 14.84
C ASP A 237 -10.11 -2.38 15.31
N ASP A 238 -9.16 -2.59 14.38
CA ASP A 238 -7.72 -2.76 14.64
C ASP A 238 -7.08 -1.42 15.06
N LEU A 239 -7.30 -0.35 14.28
CA LEU A 239 -6.86 1.01 14.65
C LEU A 239 -7.44 1.42 16.01
N ARG A 240 -8.70 1.07 16.32
CA ARG A 240 -9.34 1.33 17.63
C ARG A 240 -8.68 0.58 18.79
N GLN A 241 -7.98 -0.52 18.53
CA GLN A 241 -7.18 -1.23 19.52
C GLN A 241 -5.78 -0.61 19.66
N ALA A 242 -5.18 -0.15 18.56
CA ALA A 242 -3.90 0.56 18.55
C ALA A 242 -3.97 1.98 19.17
N GLY A 243 -5.13 2.65 19.07
CA GLY A 243 -5.29 4.04 19.52
C GLY A 243 -4.95 5.09 18.46
N ASP A 244 -4.65 4.66 17.23
CA ASP A 244 -4.39 5.48 16.04
C ASP A 244 -5.61 6.30 15.58
N TRP A 245 -5.40 7.34 14.77
CA TRP A 245 -6.52 8.08 14.16
C TRP A 245 -6.66 7.83 12.66
N LEU A 246 -7.90 7.67 12.20
CA LEU A 246 -8.27 7.61 10.79
C LEU A 246 -9.42 8.57 10.50
N VAL A 247 -9.30 9.36 9.44
CA VAL A 247 -10.36 10.21 8.87
C VAL A 247 -10.84 9.57 7.57
N LEU A 248 -11.97 8.87 7.62
CA LEU A 248 -12.61 8.29 6.42
C LEU A 248 -13.74 9.21 5.94
N ASN A 249 -13.46 9.99 4.90
CA ASN A 249 -14.39 10.89 4.24
C ASN A 249 -15.15 10.19 3.10
N ARG A 250 -16.46 10.37 3.05
CA ARG A 250 -17.30 9.99 1.90
C ARG A 250 -17.88 11.24 1.24
N ILE A 251 -17.63 11.42 -0.05
CA ILE A 251 -18.23 12.50 -0.86
C ILE A 251 -19.48 11.94 -1.56
N GLY A 252 -20.57 12.70 -1.61
CA GLY A 252 -21.76 12.23 -2.33
C GLY A 252 -22.88 13.25 -2.49
N GLY A 253 -23.33 13.43 -3.74
CA GLY A 253 -24.69 13.81 -4.17
C GLY A 253 -25.27 15.18 -3.77
N THR A 254 -25.15 15.57 -2.51
CA THR A 254 -25.74 16.77 -1.92
C THR A 254 -24.72 17.45 -1.02
N ALA A 255 -23.92 18.36 -1.61
CA ALA A 255 -22.97 19.30 -0.98
C ALA A 255 -22.64 19.01 0.50
N GLY A 256 -21.75 18.05 0.73
CA GLY A 256 -21.40 17.58 2.07
C GLY A 256 -20.42 16.41 2.04
N TYR A 257 -19.94 16.02 3.21
CA TYR A 257 -19.14 14.81 3.41
C TYR A 257 -19.50 14.16 4.74
N ALA A 258 -19.28 12.85 4.85
CA ALA A 258 -19.38 12.15 6.12
C ALA A 258 -18.02 11.58 6.49
N GLN A 259 -17.60 11.84 7.72
CA GLN A 259 -16.30 11.51 8.30
C GLN A 259 -16.49 10.43 9.37
N VAL A 260 -15.61 9.43 9.42
CA VAL A 260 -15.34 8.69 10.66
C VAL A 260 -14.04 9.18 11.25
N GLU A 261 -14.00 9.31 12.56
CA GLU A 261 -12.85 9.73 13.35
C GLU A 261 -12.67 8.77 14.52
N LEU A 262 -11.44 8.44 14.85
CA LEU A 262 -11.10 7.64 16.01
C LEU A 262 -10.26 8.51 16.94
N ALA A 263 -10.76 8.73 18.15
CA ALA A 263 -10.22 9.70 19.10
C ALA A 263 -10.22 9.12 20.53
N ALA A 264 -9.50 9.79 21.44
CA ALA A 264 -9.37 9.40 22.85
C ALA A 264 -10.73 9.41 23.60
N GLY A 265 -11.47 8.31 23.48
CA GLY A 265 -12.83 8.16 23.99
C GLY A 265 -13.72 7.23 23.17
N GLY A 266 -13.37 6.90 21.92
CA GLY A 266 -14.10 5.94 21.10
C GLY A 266 -14.05 6.22 19.59
N LEU A 267 -14.86 5.46 18.85
CA LEU A 267 -15.05 5.63 17.41
C LEU A 267 -16.23 6.57 17.16
N PHE A 268 -16.02 7.63 16.39
CA PHE A 268 -17.03 8.65 16.10
C PHE A 268 -17.34 8.73 14.60
N VAL A 269 -18.56 9.14 14.28
CA VAL A 269 -18.98 9.49 12.93
C VAL A 269 -19.56 10.91 12.95
N SER A 270 -19.05 11.77 12.07
CA SER A 270 -19.45 13.17 11.91
C SER A 270 -20.04 13.37 10.51
N LEU A 271 -21.27 13.89 10.45
CA LEU A 271 -22.00 14.15 9.21
C LEU A 271 -21.97 15.66 8.93
N HIS A 272 -21.34 16.05 7.83
CA HIS A 272 -21.22 17.44 7.39
C HIS A 272 -22.08 17.65 6.13
N GLN A 273 -22.98 18.63 6.18
CA GLN A 273 -23.82 19.01 5.06
C GLN A 273 -23.86 20.53 4.97
N ALA A 274 -23.83 21.06 3.74
CA ALA A 274 -23.89 22.50 3.50
C ALA A 274 -25.11 23.12 4.20
N ASP A 275 -24.89 24.28 4.82
CA ASP A 275 -25.88 25.05 5.56
C ASP A 275 -26.60 24.29 6.71
N GLN A 276 -26.01 23.21 7.24
CA GLN A 276 -26.48 22.47 8.41
C GLN A 276 -25.37 22.33 9.47
N PRO A 277 -25.71 22.24 10.76
CA PRO A 277 -24.72 21.94 11.80
C PRO A 277 -24.18 20.52 11.66
N THR A 278 -22.89 20.32 11.90
CA THR A 278 -22.27 18.98 11.96
C THR A 278 -22.96 18.13 13.03
N VAL A 279 -23.37 16.91 12.67
CA VAL A 279 -23.97 15.94 13.59
C VAL A 279 -22.97 14.83 13.88
N THR A 280 -22.59 14.67 15.16
CA THR A 280 -21.58 13.68 15.59
C THR A 280 -22.23 12.59 16.45
N GLY A 281 -21.82 11.33 16.25
CA GLY A 281 -22.30 10.19 17.02
C GLY A 281 -21.19 9.20 17.34
N HIS A 282 -21.27 8.58 18.51
CA HIS A 282 -20.36 7.52 18.94
C HIS A 282 -20.84 6.16 18.42
N CYS A 283 -19.97 5.42 17.73
CA CYS A 283 -20.21 4.08 17.18
C CYS A 283 -19.60 2.99 18.08
N ASP A 284 -20.29 1.86 18.21
CA ASP A 284 -19.81 0.70 18.98
C ASP A 284 -18.71 -0.13 18.28
N SER A 285 -18.57 -0.01 16.96
CA SER A 285 -17.67 -0.80 16.12
C SER A 285 -17.42 -0.14 14.76
N GLY A 286 -16.30 -0.51 14.11
CA GLY A 286 -15.97 -0.09 12.74
C GLY A 286 -17.08 -0.40 11.74
N ARG A 287 -17.71 -1.57 11.89
CA ARG A 287 -18.87 -1.98 11.07
C ARG A 287 -20.06 -1.02 11.18
N THR A 288 -20.39 -0.57 12.39
CA THR A 288 -21.49 0.37 12.62
C THR A 288 -21.19 1.72 12.00
N ALA A 289 -19.95 2.21 12.14
CA ALA A 289 -19.53 3.48 11.54
C ALA A 289 -19.62 3.47 10.00
N LEU A 290 -19.16 2.40 9.36
CA LEU A 290 -19.32 2.19 7.91
C LEU A 290 -20.78 2.08 7.46
N ALA A 291 -21.64 1.48 8.26
CA ALA A 291 -23.06 1.40 7.96
C ALA A 291 -23.73 2.79 7.97
N VAL A 292 -23.32 3.69 8.88
CA VAL A 292 -23.77 5.10 8.90
C VAL A 292 -23.32 5.84 7.65
N LEU A 293 -22.02 5.80 7.34
CA LEU A 293 -21.45 6.41 6.14
C LEU A 293 -22.10 5.88 4.85
N THR A 294 -22.41 4.58 4.83
CA THR A 294 -23.10 3.92 3.71
C THR A 294 -24.52 4.45 3.53
N ALA A 295 -25.27 4.57 4.63
CA ALA A 295 -26.64 5.06 4.66
C ALA A 295 -26.75 6.57 4.34
N TRP A 296 -25.86 7.39 4.88
CA TRP A 296 -25.86 8.85 4.70
C TRP A 296 -25.80 9.23 3.21
N ALA A 297 -24.80 8.77 2.47
CA ALA A 297 -24.69 9.06 1.03
C ALA A 297 -25.57 8.14 0.14
N ALA A 298 -26.45 7.33 0.74
CA ALA A 298 -27.62 6.78 0.06
C ALA A 298 -28.89 7.65 0.26
N GLY A 299 -28.78 8.78 1.00
CA GLY A 299 -29.90 9.66 1.33
C GLY A 299 -30.86 9.07 2.37
N ALA A 300 -30.40 8.14 3.21
CA ALA A 300 -31.26 7.49 4.19
C ALA A 300 -31.70 8.45 5.30
N THR A 301 -32.96 8.31 5.74
CA THR A 301 -33.58 9.13 6.79
C THR A 301 -33.55 8.50 8.18
N GLY A 302 -32.81 7.39 8.35
CA GLY A 302 -32.70 6.65 9.60
C GLY A 302 -31.37 5.91 9.71
N TRP A 303 -30.91 5.72 10.94
CA TRP A 303 -29.55 5.26 11.24
C TRP A 303 -29.49 3.81 11.71
N PRO A 304 -28.37 3.09 11.47
CA PRO A 304 -28.11 1.79 12.07
C PRO A 304 -28.18 1.83 13.62
N ALA A 305 -28.51 0.70 14.22
CA ALA A 305 -28.29 0.50 15.65
C ALA A 305 -26.79 0.51 15.99
N GLY A 306 -26.44 0.80 17.25
CA GLY A 306 -25.03 0.89 17.69
C GLY A 306 -24.43 2.30 17.64
N VAL A 307 -25.20 3.31 17.22
CA VAL A 307 -24.80 4.72 17.19
C VAL A 307 -25.50 5.51 18.30
N THR A 308 -24.73 6.21 19.12
CA THR A 308 -25.25 7.18 20.10
C THR A 308 -24.95 8.59 19.62
N TRP A 309 -25.96 9.26 19.05
CA TRP A 309 -25.85 10.63 18.56
C TRP A 309 -25.74 11.64 19.71
N GLN A 310 -24.81 12.58 19.60
CA GLN A 310 -24.68 13.71 20.53
C GLN A 310 -25.69 14.80 20.12
N SER A 311 -26.25 15.52 21.09
CA SER A 311 -27.15 16.66 20.80
C SER A 311 -26.35 17.86 20.30
N ALA A 312 -26.85 18.55 19.27
CA ALA A 312 -26.16 19.68 18.62
C ALA A 312 -25.66 20.79 19.56
N ASP A 313 -26.27 20.94 20.74
CA ASP A 313 -25.87 21.92 21.76
C ASP A 313 -24.51 21.63 22.44
N GLN A 314 -23.95 20.41 22.31
CA GLN A 314 -22.68 20.03 22.94
C GLN A 314 -21.44 20.36 22.10
N ASN A 315 -21.58 20.53 20.77
CA ASN A 315 -20.47 20.80 19.84
C ASN A 315 -19.84 22.20 20.00
N ALA A 316 -20.30 23.01 20.95
CA ALA A 316 -19.81 24.37 21.21
C ALA A 316 -18.71 24.47 22.30
N GLN A 317 -18.25 23.36 22.90
CA GLN A 317 -17.32 23.40 24.05
C GLN A 317 -15.91 22.83 23.83
N VAL A 318 -15.57 22.31 22.64
CA VAL A 318 -14.19 21.89 22.33
C VAL A 318 -13.53 22.89 21.38
N GLY A 319 -13.13 24.03 21.94
CA GLY A 319 -12.13 24.93 21.34
C GLY A 319 -10.71 24.52 21.75
N PRO A 320 -9.67 24.92 21.00
CA PRO A 320 -8.33 24.36 21.16
C PRO A 320 -7.61 24.83 22.42
N HIS A 321 -7.07 23.87 23.18
CA HIS A 321 -6.07 24.06 24.22
C HIS A 321 -5.08 22.89 24.20
#